data_AF-A0A660PNF3-F1
#
_entry.id   AF-A0A660PNF3-F1
#
_cell.length_a   1.000
_cell.length_b   1.000
_cell.length_c   1.000
_cell.angle_alpha   90.00
_cell.angle_beta   90.00
_cell.angle_gamma   90.00
#
_symmetry.space_group_name_H-M   'P 1'
#
loop_
_entity.id
_entity.type
_entity.pdbx_description
1 polymer ?
#
loop_
_entity_poly.entity_id
_entity_poly.type
_entity_poly.pdbx_seq_one_letter_code
_entity_poly.pdbx_strand_id
1 'polypeptide(L)'
;FLDGAKSYGIEAKLVMDPTLFGTADCYFLTDGVLQVVDYKHGQGVIVSPIENKQMLTYAALLLVDEQSGIEAKDVSSVVLTVIQPRGQGVPVASWICTTEDIYQHLGEMIRAVEIAEQVDAPVKLGTHCKFCTAKLNCPALQAAERGVAKWDSRDLDPDSLDEMLVAAKALEGKIKDLFTYAYDRLEAGEKITGWKLTAGRKSRVWADEAAFVRWAKKNGRMNKVHSHKLLSPAQVDKALGEEYQKVSRFVETREAKPSLKPESAPGEPVENPMAALAALGQRLGL
;
A
#
# COMPACT_ATOMS: atom_id res chain seq x y z
N PHE A 1 19.70 -4.70 25.67
CA PHE A 1 20.34 -4.80 24.34
C PHE A 1 21.14 -3.54 24.02
N LEU A 2 20.63 -2.33 24.29
CA LEU A 2 21.36 -1.09 24.00
C LEU A 2 22.43 -0.71 25.05
N ASP A 3 22.35 -1.22 26.29
CA ASP A 3 23.25 -0.84 27.40
C ASP A 3 24.74 -1.20 27.19
N GLY A 4 25.08 -1.92 26.12
CA GLY A 4 26.47 -2.22 25.71
C GLY A 4 26.82 -1.73 24.31
N ALA A 5 25.93 -0.96 23.66
CA ALA A 5 26.17 -0.46 22.32
C ALA A 5 27.18 0.69 22.34
N LYS A 6 28.14 0.67 21.41
CA LYS A 6 29.10 1.76 21.20
C LYS A 6 28.39 3.05 20.77
N SER A 7 27.40 2.91 19.89
CA SER A 7 26.51 3.97 19.46
C SER A 7 25.13 3.38 19.20
N TYR A 8 24.07 4.16 19.41
CA TYR A 8 22.70 3.78 19.12
C TYR A 8 21.82 5.00 18.90
N GLY A 9 20.69 4.80 18.22
CA GLY A 9 19.66 5.80 18.04
C GLY A 9 18.27 5.18 17.89
N ILE A 10 17.25 5.95 18.27
CA ILE A 10 15.83 5.62 18.09
C ILE A 10 15.18 6.87 17.50
N GLU A 11 14.41 6.72 16.42
CA GLU A 11 13.85 7.85 15.65
C GLU A 11 14.93 8.88 15.32
N ALA A 12 16.10 8.38 14.90
CA ALA A 12 17.30 9.19 14.74
C ALA A 12 17.30 9.85 13.37
N LYS A 13 17.39 11.18 13.37
CA LYS A 13 17.60 11.95 12.13
C LYS A 13 19.02 11.74 11.65
N LEU A 14 19.15 11.43 10.37
CA LEU A 14 20.42 11.22 9.70
C LEU A 14 20.51 12.19 8.53
N VAL A 15 21.60 12.94 8.45
CA VAL A 15 21.77 13.97 7.43
C VAL A 15 23.16 13.85 6.82
N MET A 16 23.21 13.61 5.52
CA MET A 16 24.43 13.78 4.73
C MET A 16 24.50 15.22 4.20
N ASP A 17 23.40 15.70 3.62
CA ASP A 17 23.23 17.06 3.12
C ASP A 17 21.72 17.43 3.06
N PRO A 18 21.33 18.65 2.62
CA PRO A 18 19.93 19.06 2.55
C PRO A 18 19.03 18.24 1.59
N THR A 19 19.59 17.53 0.61
CA THR A 19 18.86 16.70 -0.36
C THR A 19 18.90 15.21 0.01
N LEU A 20 19.92 14.78 0.78
CA LEU A 20 20.09 13.44 1.28
C LEU A 20 20.02 13.36 2.82
N PHE A 21 18.82 13.06 3.32
CA PHE A 21 18.54 12.88 4.73
C PHE A 21 17.46 11.81 4.97
N GLY A 22 17.36 11.35 6.22
CA GLY A 22 16.36 10.36 6.62
C GLY A 22 16.11 10.35 8.11
N THR A 23 15.17 9.50 8.53
CA THR A 23 14.97 9.17 9.94
C THR A 23 14.94 7.66 10.05
N ALA A 24 15.89 7.11 10.82
CA ALA A 24 15.98 5.69 11.08
C ALA A 24 15.20 5.37 12.36
N ASP A 25 14.32 4.37 12.30
CA ASP A 25 13.48 3.97 13.44
C ASP A 25 14.36 3.50 14.61
N CYS A 26 15.34 2.63 14.36
CA CYS A 26 16.34 2.24 15.34
C CYS A 26 17.64 1.76 14.70
N TYR A 27 18.77 2.10 15.31
CA TYR A 27 20.07 1.48 15.01
C TYR A 27 20.91 1.30 16.28
N PHE A 28 21.87 0.38 16.23
CA PHE A 28 22.88 0.24 17.26
C PHE A 28 24.12 -0.51 16.75
N LEU A 29 25.30 -0.13 17.24
CA LEU A 29 26.57 -0.78 16.97
C LEU A 29 27.04 -1.53 18.22
N THR A 30 27.21 -2.84 18.13
CA THR A 30 27.71 -3.68 19.23
C THR A 30 28.66 -4.73 18.68
N ASP A 31 29.84 -4.87 19.31
CA ASP A 31 30.87 -5.85 18.92
C ASP A 31 31.21 -5.85 17.42
N GLY A 32 31.24 -4.65 16.83
CA GLY A 32 31.52 -4.44 15.41
C GLY A 32 30.39 -4.81 14.45
N VAL A 33 29.18 -5.08 14.95
CA VAL A 33 27.98 -5.34 14.13
C VAL A 33 27.06 -4.14 14.19
N LEU A 34 26.86 -3.47 13.04
CA LEU A 34 25.89 -2.39 12.91
C LEU A 34 24.51 -2.97 12.61
N GLN A 35 23.58 -2.82 13.53
CA GLN A 35 22.18 -3.21 13.38
C GLN A 35 21.37 -1.99 12.94
N VAL A 36 20.64 -2.13 11.85
CA VAL A 36 19.66 -1.13 11.37
C VAL A 36 18.31 -1.81 11.36
N VAL A 37 17.35 -1.26 12.08
CA VAL A 37 16.04 -1.86 12.29
C VAL A 37 14.95 -0.89 11.84
N ASP A 38 14.08 -1.37 10.95
CA ASP A 38 12.96 -0.61 10.38
C ASP A 38 11.63 -1.32 10.70
N TYR A 39 10.68 -0.55 11.23
CA TYR A 39 9.35 -1.02 11.58
C TYR A 39 8.37 -0.72 10.45
N LYS A 40 7.67 -1.75 9.97
CA LYS A 40 6.60 -1.62 8.98
C LYS A 40 5.25 -1.99 9.56
N HIS A 41 4.29 -1.08 9.44
CA HIS A 41 2.91 -1.30 9.87
C HIS A 41 1.97 -1.81 8.77
N GLY A 42 2.40 -1.76 7.52
CA GLY A 42 1.58 -2.11 6.35
C GLY A 42 1.04 -3.54 6.40
N GLN A 43 -0.19 -3.73 5.89
CA GLN A 43 -0.81 -5.05 5.73
C GLN A 43 -0.70 -5.55 4.28
N GLY A 44 -0.62 -6.86 4.11
CA GLY A 44 -0.76 -7.54 2.81
C GLY A 44 0.54 -7.67 2.00
N VAL A 45 1.34 -6.61 1.86
CA VAL A 45 2.63 -6.68 1.15
C VAL A 45 3.76 -6.82 2.16
N ILE A 46 4.51 -7.92 2.10
CA ILE A 46 5.71 -8.12 2.92
C ILE A 46 6.86 -7.29 2.36
N VAL A 47 7.57 -6.59 3.25
CA VAL A 47 8.80 -5.86 2.94
C VAL A 47 9.99 -6.77 3.24
N SER A 48 10.79 -7.07 2.22
CA SER A 48 12.02 -7.85 2.35
C SER A 48 13.18 -6.96 2.82
N PRO A 49 14.05 -7.41 3.74
CA PRO A 49 15.30 -6.74 4.08
C PRO A 49 16.42 -6.98 3.04
N ILE A 50 16.29 -8.02 2.21
CA ILE A 50 17.32 -8.42 1.24
C ILE A 50 17.46 -7.32 0.18
N GLU A 51 18.67 -6.77 0.05
CA GLU A 51 19.01 -5.70 -0.90
C GLU A 51 18.03 -4.51 -0.84
N ASN A 52 17.45 -4.27 0.34
CA ASN A 52 16.44 -3.25 0.51
C ASN A 52 17.08 -1.85 0.44
N LYS A 53 16.80 -1.13 -0.65
CA LYS A 53 17.39 0.19 -0.93
C LYS A 53 17.13 1.22 0.18
N GLN A 54 15.98 1.19 0.87
CA GLN A 54 15.72 2.08 2.00
C GLN A 54 16.64 1.76 3.17
N MET A 55 16.75 0.48 3.54
CA MET A 55 17.60 0.05 4.65
C MET A 55 19.09 0.27 4.38
N LEU A 56 19.52 0.01 3.14
CA LEU A 56 20.86 0.33 2.66
C LEU A 56 21.14 1.83 2.74
N THR A 57 20.18 2.69 2.40
CA THR A 57 20.30 4.15 2.55
C THR A 57 20.46 4.55 4.02
N TYR A 58 19.69 3.98 4.95
CA TYR A 58 19.88 4.26 6.38
C TYR A 58 21.26 3.85 6.86
N ALA A 59 21.73 2.65 6.49
CA ALA A 59 23.08 2.21 6.81
C ALA A 59 24.15 3.14 6.22
N ALA A 60 23.98 3.58 4.96
CA ALA A 60 24.90 4.52 4.32
C ALA A 60 24.94 5.86 5.05
N LEU A 61 23.78 6.43 5.39
CA LEU A 61 23.69 7.68 6.15
C LEU A 61 24.35 7.54 7.53
N LEU A 62 24.19 6.40 8.21
CA LEU A 62 24.87 6.14 9.49
C LEU A 62 26.39 6.09 9.37
N LEU A 63 26.95 5.69 8.23
CA LEU A 63 28.41 5.65 8.03
C LEU A 63 29.02 7.00 7.63
N VAL A 64 28.20 7.97 7.20
CA VAL A 64 28.68 9.28 6.72
C VAL A 64 28.22 10.47 7.56
N ASP A 65 27.14 10.31 8.33
CA ASP A 65 26.67 11.34 9.27
C ASP A 65 27.58 11.34 10.50
N GLU A 66 28.34 12.43 10.68
CA GLU A 66 29.25 12.63 11.81
C GLU A 66 28.52 12.56 13.17
N GLN A 67 27.23 12.88 13.22
CA GLN A 67 26.44 12.86 14.46
C GLN A 67 26.05 11.44 14.90
N SER A 68 26.17 10.45 14.01
CA SER A 68 25.90 9.05 14.34
C SER A 68 26.91 8.46 15.32
N GLY A 69 28.12 9.01 15.41
CA GLY A 69 29.22 8.46 16.21
C GLY A 69 29.69 7.08 15.74
N ILE A 70 29.36 6.67 14.51
CA ILE A 70 29.78 5.40 13.90
C ILE A 70 30.90 5.67 12.90
N GLU A 71 32.06 5.05 13.11
CA GLU A 71 33.12 5.06 12.11
C GLU A 71 33.16 3.70 11.39
N ALA A 72 33.33 3.71 10.06
CA ALA A 72 33.33 2.48 9.26
C ALA A 72 34.40 1.47 9.69
N LYS A 73 35.52 1.93 10.24
CA LYS A 73 36.59 1.07 10.79
C LYS A 73 36.14 0.22 11.97
N ASP A 74 35.08 0.63 12.66
CA ASP A 74 34.49 -0.08 13.79
C ASP A 74 33.40 -1.07 13.36
N VAL A 75 33.05 -1.13 12.06
CA VAL A 75 31.96 -1.95 11.53
C VAL A 75 32.53 -3.10 10.72
N SER A 76 32.43 -4.31 11.28
CA SER A 76 32.79 -5.56 10.62
C SER A 76 31.69 -6.11 9.73
N SER A 77 30.42 -5.85 10.08
CA SER A 77 29.25 -6.28 9.31
C SER A 77 28.05 -5.40 9.61
N VAL A 78 27.10 -5.37 8.67
CA VAL A 78 25.84 -4.63 8.78
C VAL A 78 24.68 -5.60 8.70
N VAL A 79 23.73 -5.48 9.61
CA VAL A 79 22.52 -6.31 9.67
C VAL A 79 21.30 -5.40 9.51
N LEU A 80 20.58 -5.60 8.41
CA LEU A 80 19.35 -4.87 8.10
C LEU A 80 18.17 -5.73 8.52
N THR A 81 17.34 -5.22 9.43
CA THR A 81 16.20 -5.96 9.98
C THR A 81 14.90 -5.21 9.73
N VAL A 82 13.92 -5.89 9.14
CA VAL A 82 12.56 -5.40 9.00
C VAL A 82 11.65 -6.11 9.99
N ILE A 83 10.89 -5.34 10.76
CA ILE A 83 9.86 -5.83 11.69
C ILE A 83 8.48 -5.45 11.13
N GLN A 84 7.71 -6.44 10.67
CA GLN A 84 6.37 -6.25 10.10
C GLN A 84 5.34 -7.24 10.70
N PRO A 85 4.79 -6.95 11.90
CA PRO A 85 3.91 -7.90 12.60
C PRO A 85 2.58 -8.18 11.90
N ARG A 86 2.09 -7.23 11.08
CA ARG A 86 0.80 -7.34 10.36
C ARG A 86 0.94 -7.87 8.93
N GLY A 87 2.15 -8.29 8.54
CA GLY A 87 2.43 -8.85 7.22
C GLY A 87 1.85 -10.27 7.04
N GLN A 88 1.56 -10.66 5.81
CA GLN A 88 1.17 -12.05 5.48
C GLN A 88 2.42 -12.91 5.24
N GLY A 89 3.26 -13.08 6.27
CA GLY A 89 4.56 -13.77 6.14
C GLY A 89 5.37 -13.78 7.44
N VAL A 90 6.70 -13.94 7.31
CA VAL A 90 7.61 -13.88 8.46
C VAL A 90 7.63 -12.45 9.02
N PRO A 91 7.31 -12.24 10.31
CA PRO A 91 7.12 -10.90 10.87
C PRO A 91 8.44 -10.19 11.20
N VAL A 92 9.56 -10.91 11.30
CA VAL A 92 10.88 -10.35 11.52
C VAL A 92 11.84 -11.05 10.58
N ALA A 93 12.47 -10.29 9.69
CA ALA A 93 13.44 -10.81 8.74
C ALA A 93 14.68 -9.92 8.76
N SER A 94 15.85 -10.54 8.61
CA SER A 94 17.13 -9.84 8.58
C SER A 94 17.95 -10.24 7.36
N TRP A 95 18.80 -9.33 6.90
CA TRP A 95 19.80 -9.56 5.88
C TRP A 95 21.14 -9.00 6.32
N ILE A 96 22.22 -9.74 6.06
CA ILE A 96 23.58 -9.37 6.46
C ILE A 96 24.32 -8.93 5.20
N CYS A 97 24.98 -7.79 5.28
CA CYS A 97 25.81 -7.23 4.22
C CYS A 97 27.09 -6.63 4.81
N THR A 98 28.00 -6.22 3.93
CA THR A 98 29.30 -5.63 4.27
C THR A 98 29.27 -4.12 4.15
N THR A 99 30.24 -3.43 4.74
CA THR A 99 30.43 -1.99 4.55
C THR A 99 30.73 -1.65 3.08
N GLU A 100 31.37 -2.54 2.33
CA GLU A 100 31.58 -2.38 0.88
C GLU A 100 30.25 -2.32 0.12
N ASP A 101 29.31 -3.22 0.43
CA ASP A 101 27.97 -3.20 -0.17
C ASP A 101 27.25 -1.87 0.13
N ILE A 102 27.42 -1.34 1.35
CA ILE A 102 26.85 -0.04 1.74
C ILE A 102 27.47 1.11 0.93
N TYR A 103 28.80 1.13 0.77
CA TYR A 103 29.48 2.16 0.00
C TYR A 103 29.15 2.09 -1.49
N GLN A 104 29.00 0.89 -2.04
CA GLN A 104 28.51 0.72 -3.41
C GLN A 104 27.12 1.34 -3.57
N HIS A 105 26.19 1.03 -2.66
CA HIS A 105 24.84 1.62 -2.67
C HIS A 105 24.87 3.15 -2.49
N LEU A 106 25.73 3.68 -1.62
CA LEU A 106 25.91 5.13 -1.46
C LEU A 106 26.30 5.79 -2.79
N GLY A 107 27.26 5.21 -3.52
CA GLY A 107 27.63 5.71 -4.85
C GLY A 107 26.51 5.63 -5.88
N GLU A 108 25.71 4.57 -5.87
CA GLU A 108 24.50 4.45 -6.71
C GLU A 108 23.46 5.51 -6.36
N MET A 109 23.23 5.75 -5.07
CA MET A 109 22.28 6.72 -4.56
C MET A 109 22.66 8.15 -4.94
N ILE A 110 23.93 8.55 -4.78
CA ILE A 110 24.40 9.88 -5.16
C ILE A 110 24.17 10.13 -6.66
N ARG A 111 24.53 9.18 -7.52
CA ARG A 111 24.25 9.28 -8.97
C ARG A 111 22.75 9.36 -9.27
N ALA A 112 21.92 8.63 -8.53
CA ALA A 112 20.48 8.67 -8.72
C ALA A 112 19.89 10.04 -8.33
N VAL A 113 20.41 10.68 -7.27
CA VAL A 113 20.03 12.05 -6.88
C VAL A 113 20.42 13.05 -7.98
N GLU A 114 21.66 12.98 -8.47
CA GLU A 114 22.13 13.86 -9.55
C GLU A 114 21.25 13.76 -10.80
N ILE A 115 20.83 12.54 -11.18
CA ILE A 115 19.90 12.33 -12.30
C ILE A 115 18.51 12.89 -11.99
N ALA A 116 18.03 12.74 -10.76
CA ALA A 116 16.70 13.19 -10.36
C ALA A 116 16.57 14.73 -10.29
N GLU A 117 17.68 15.44 -10.09
CA GLU A 117 17.71 16.92 -10.05
C GLU A 117 17.77 17.56 -11.45
N GLN A 118 17.97 16.77 -12.51
CA GLN A 118 17.95 17.27 -13.88
C GLN A 118 16.56 17.76 -14.29
N VAL A 119 16.51 18.82 -15.10
CA VAL A 119 15.25 19.39 -15.60
C VAL A 119 14.47 18.37 -16.44
N ASP A 120 15.17 17.49 -17.12
CA ASP A 120 14.66 16.41 -17.96
C ASP A 120 14.84 15.02 -17.32
N ALA A 121 14.86 14.96 -15.98
CA ALA A 121 14.99 13.72 -15.22
C ALA A 121 14.03 12.63 -15.76
N PRO A 122 14.53 11.40 -15.99
CA PRO A 122 13.75 10.36 -16.65
C PRO A 122 12.61 9.86 -15.77
N VAL A 123 11.39 9.88 -16.31
CA VAL A 123 10.22 9.25 -15.69
C VAL A 123 10.06 7.84 -16.25
N LYS A 124 10.33 6.83 -15.43
CA LYS A 124 10.28 5.41 -15.83
C LYS A 124 9.09 4.70 -15.21
N LEU A 125 8.51 3.75 -15.95
CA LEU A 125 7.49 2.86 -15.40
C LEU A 125 8.14 1.76 -14.55
N GLY A 126 7.43 1.28 -13.54
CA GLY A 126 7.90 0.19 -12.69
C GLY A 126 6.92 -0.15 -11.56
N THR A 127 7.38 -0.95 -10.60
CA THR A 127 6.55 -1.40 -9.47
C THR A 127 6.03 -0.25 -8.61
N HIS A 128 6.79 0.84 -8.51
CA HIS A 128 6.41 2.06 -7.81
C HIS A 128 5.15 2.72 -8.41
N CYS A 129 4.85 2.47 -9.69
CA CYS A 129 3.62 2.97 -10.32
C CYS A 129 2.36 2.45 -9.62
N LYS A 130 2.40 1.36 -8.85
CA LYS A 130 1.23 0.84 -8.12
C LYS A 130 0.62 1.86 -7.15
N PHE A 131 1.47 2.61 -6.44
CA PHE A 131 1.06 3.54 -5.38
C PHE A 131 1.27 5.01 -5.74
N CYS A 132 1.73 5.31 -6.96
CA CYS A 132 1.94 6.68 -7.42
C CYS A 132 0.62 7.47 -7.43
N THR A 133 0.61 8.68 -6.85
CA THR A 133 -0.57 9.57 -6.87
C THR A 133 -0.68 10.39 -8.15
N ALA A 134 0.41 10.51 -8.91
CA ALA A 134 0.49 11.27 -10.15
C ALA A 134 0.09 10.47 -11.40
N LYS A 135 -0.49 9.26 -11.26
CA LYS A 135 -0.77 8.37 -12.42
C LYS A 135 -1.59 9.05 -13.52
N LEU A 136 -2.60 9.85 -13.16
CA LEU A 136 -3.46 10.55 -14.12
C LEU A 136 -2.68 11.57 -14.97
N ASN A 137 -1.63 12.17 -14.42
CA ASN A 137 -0.82 13.21 -15.08
C ASN A 137 0.58 12.73 -15.51
N CYS A 138 0.86 11.43 -15.40
CA CYS A 138 2.20 10.89 -15.62
C CYS A 138 2.55 10.84 -17.12
N PRO A 139 3.63 11.51 -17.57
CA PRO A 139 4.02 11.53 -18.98
C PRO A 139 4.45 10.14 -19.50
N ALA A 140 5.09 9.33 -18.65
CA ALA A 140 5.48 7.96 -19.01
C ALA A 140 4.26 7.07 -19.25
N LEU A 141 3.20 7.21 -18.44
CA LEU A 141 1.95 6.48 -18.66
C LEU A 141 1.23 6.96 -19.95
N GLN A 142 1.26 8.26 -20.25
CA GLN A 142 0.73 8.77 -21.52
C GLN A 142 1.51 8.25 -22.73
N ALA A 143 2.84 8.11 -22.63
CA ALA A 143 3.65 7.49 -23.66
C ALA A 143 3.29 6.00 -23.83
N ALA A 144 3.13 5.27 -22.72
CA ALA A 144 2.73 3.86 -22.74
C ALA A 144 1.34 3.65 -23.35
N GLU A 145 0.35 4.51 -23.08
CA GLU A 145 -0.98 4.46 -23.72
C GLU A 145 -0.89 4.49 -25.25
N ARG A 146 -0.04 5.37 -25.79
CA ARG A 146 0.20 5.47 -27.22
C ARG A 146 0.94 4.26 -27.78
N GLY A 147 1.79 3.62 -26.98
CA GLY A 147 2.46 2.37 -27.32
C GLY A 147 1.47 1.21 -27.40
N VAL A 148 0.59 1.08 -26.40
CA VAL A 148 -0.44 0.04 -26.32
C VAL A 148 -1.37 0.05 -27.52
N ALA A 149 -1.78 1.24 -27.97
CA ALA A 149 -2.66 1.39 -29.13
C ALA A 149 -2.05 0.85 -30.44
N LYS A 150 -0.73 0.64 -30.49
CA LYS A 150 0.00 0.14 -31.66
C LYS A 150 0.28 -1.37 -31.60
N TRP A 151 -0.13 -2.05 -30.53
CA TRP A 151 0.07 -3.49 -30.40
C TRP A 151 -0.89 -4.26 -31.33
N ASP A 152 -0.35 -4.76 -32.44
CA ASP A 152 -1.10 -5.49 -33.47
C ASP A 152 -0.63 -6.95 -33.64
N SER A 153 0.42 -7.38 -32.93
CA SER A 153 0.98 -8.73 -33.03
C SER A 153 1.09 -9.44 -31.69
N ARG A 154 1.12 -10.78 -31.74
CA ARG A 154 1.35 -11.65 -30.58
C ARG A 154 2.79 -12.15 -30.47
N ASP A 155 3.64 -11.78 -31.43
CA ASP A 155 5.02 -12.27 -31.57
C ASP A 155 6.00 -11.27 -30.97
N LEU A 156 5.92 -11.10 -29.65
CA LEU A 156 6.83 -10.27 -28.88
C LEU A 156 7.99 -11.12 -28.39
N ASP A 157 9.22 -10.60 -28.50
CA ASP A 157 10.34 -11.18 -27.78
C ASP A 157 10.16 -11.00 -26.25
N PRO A 158 10.86 -11.80 -25.42
CA PRO A 158 10.70 -11.75 -23.97
C PRO A 158 10.90 -10.38 -23.33
N ASP A 159 11.84 -9.57 -23.84
CA ASP A 159 12.14 -8.26 -23.26
C ASP A 159 11.02 -7.27 -23.58
N SER A 160 10.58 -7.24 -24.84
CA SER A 160 9.40 -6.47 -25.24
C SER A 160 8.15 -6.89 -24.46
N LEU A 161 7.98 -8.19 -24.18
CA LEU A 161 6.84 -8.68 -23.40
C LEU A 161 6.89 -8.19 -21.95
N ASP A 162 8.05 -8.16 -21.31
CA ASP A 162 8.20 -7.64 -19.94
C ASP A 162 7.84 -6.15 -19.87
N GLU A 163 8.39 -5.34 -20.77
CA GLU A 163 8.08 -3.90 -20.85
C GLU A 163 6.57 -3.67 -21.03
N MET A 164 5.92 -4.48 -21.86
CA MET A 164 4.48 -4.42 -22.09
C MET A 164 3.66 -4.81 -20.87
N LEU A 165 4.08 -5.82 -20.11
CA LEU A 165 3.40 -6.21 -18.87
C LEU A 165 3.53 -5.15 -17.78
N VAL A 166 4.69 -4.50 -17.67
CA VAL A 166 4.91 -3.35 -16.78
C VAL A 166 3.97 -2.20 -17.15
N ALA A 167 3.90 -1.85 -18.44
CA ALA A 167 3.01 -0.82 -18.95
C ALA A 167 1.53 -1.15 -18.68
N ALA A 168 1.08 -2.36 -19.02
CA ALA A 168 -0.31 -2.79 -18.82
C ALA A 168 -0.73 -2.71 -17.35
N LYS A 169 0.13 -3.14 -16.43
CA LYS A 169 -0.15 -3.09 -14.99
C LYS A 169 -0.25 -1.65 -14.47
N ALA A 170 0.62 -0.76 -14.94
CA ALA A 170 0.57 0.65 -14.57
C ALA A 170 -0.70 1.33 -15.12
N LEU A 171 -1.12 0.98 -16.34
CA LEU A 171 -2.35 1.49 -16.95
C LEU A 171 -3.61 0.99 -16.26
N GLU A 172 -3.65 -0.27 -15.82
CA GLU A 172 -4.75 -0.78 -14.98
C GLU A 172 -4.90 0.08 -13.70
N GLY A 173 -3.77 0.46 -13.08
CA GLY A 173 -3.75 1.37 -11.95
C GLY A 173 -4.30 2.76 -12.31
N LYS A 174 -3.86 3.34 -13.43
CA LYS A 174 -4.34 4.65 -13.90
C LYS A 174 -5.86 4.64 -14.18
N ILE A 175 -6.37 3.58 -14.79
CA ILE A 175 -7.81 3.40 -15.05
C ILE A 175 -8.57 3.36 -13.72
N LYS A 176 -8.10 2.59 -12.73
CA LYS A 176 -8.73 2.55 -11.39
C LYS A 176 -8.75 3.93 -10.74
N ASP A 177 -7.63 4.65 -10.79
CA ASP A 177 -7.55 6.02 -10.26
C ASP A 177 -8.51 6.98 -10.97
N LEU A 178 -8.75 6.81 -12.28
CA LEU A 178 -9.74 7.60 -13.02
C LEU A 178 -11.17 7.35 -12.51
N PHE A 179 -11.53 6.08 -12.26
CA PHE A 179 -12.83 5.74 -11.69
C PHE A 179 -12.99 6.27 -10.26
N THR A 180 -11.93 6.21 -9.45
CA THR A 180 -11.91 6.82 -8.11
C THR A 180 -12.08 8.33 -8.20
N TYR A 181 -11.33 9.00 -9.08
CA TYR A 181 -11.46 10.45 -9.29
C TYR A 181 -12.87 10.87 -9.73
N ALA A 182 -13.48 10.12 -10.65
CA ALA A 182 -14.87 10.38 -11.06
C ALA A 182 -15.87 10.14 -9.93
N TYR A 183 -15.66 9.09 -9.13
CA TYR A 183 -16.47 8.80 -7.94
C TYR A 183 -16.38 9.96 -6.94
N ASP A 184 -15.17 10.41 -6.59
CA ASP A 184 -14.94 11.45 -5.59
C ASP A 184 -15.60 12.78 -5.99
N ARG A 185 -15.56 13.14 -7.28
CA ARG A 185 -16.23 14.35 -7.79
C ARG A 185 -17.75 14.27 -7.71
N LEU A 186 -18.33 13.12 -8.06
CA LEU A 186 -19.78 12.92 -7.90
C LEU A 186 -20.18 12.89 -6.41
N GLU A 187 -19.34 12.31 -5.55
CA GLU A 187 -19.55 12.29 -4.09
C GLU A 187 -19.42 13.70 -3.48
N ALA A 188 -18.62 14.58 -4.09
CA ALA A 188 -18.54 16.00 -3.79
C ALA A 188 -19.68 16.84 -4.38
N GLY A 189 -20.65 16.22 -5.07
CA GLY A 189 -21.83 16.88 -5.62
C GLY A 189 -21.65 17.50 -7.00
N GLU A 190 -20.51 17.27 -7.66
CA GLU A 190 -20.33 17.65 -9.06
C GLU A 190 -21.15 16.75 -9.98
N LYS A 191 -21.35 17.18 -11.24
CA LYS A 191 -22.06 16.40 -12.26
C LYS A 191 -21.09 15.93 -13.33
N ILE A 192 -21.19 14.64 -13.69
CA ILE A 192 -20.43 14.04 -14.79
C ILE A 192 -21.41 13.51 -15.83
N THR A 193 -21.34 14.01 -17.06
CA THR A 193 -22.25 13.59 -18.13
C THR A 193 -22.12 12.09 -18.40
N GLY A 194 -23.25 11.39 -18.37
CA GLY A 194 -23.33 9.95 -18.67
C GLY A 194 -22.93 9.03 -17.50
N TRP A 195 -22.68 9.57 -16.31
CA TRP A 195 -22.30 8.81 -15.12
C TRP A 195 -23.06 9.28 -13.88
N LYS A 196 -23.39 8.33 -13.00
CA LYS A 196 -24.07 8.58 -11.74
C LYS A 196 -23.55 7.69 -10.61
N LEU A 197 -23.79 8.11 -9.38
CA LEU A 197 -23.70 7.24 -8.21
C LEU A 197 -25.06 6.60 -7.97
N THR A 198 -25.08 5.29 -7.73
CA THR A 198 -26.30 4.55 -7.33
C THR A 198 -26.12 3.99 -5.93
N ALA A 199 -27.23 3.86 -5.19
CA ALA A 199 -27.22 3.34 -3.83
C ALA A 199 -26.41 2.04 -3.72
N GLY A 200 -25.61 1.94 -2.66
CA GLY A 200 -24.83 0.75 -2.38
C GLY A 200 -25.73 -0.44 -2.09
N ARG A 201 -25.25 -1.64 -2.40
CA ARG A 201 -26.01 -2.86 -2.09
C ARG A 201 -26.11 -3.01 -0.57
N LYS A 202 -27.34 -3.18 -0.07
CA LYS A 202 -27.59 -3.62 1.31
C LYS A 202 -27.18 -5.08 1.46
N SER A 203 -26.31 -5.37 2.43
CA SER A 203 -25.80 -6.70 2.70
C SER A 203 -25.83 -7.00 4.19
N ARG A 204 -26.16 -8.25 4.53
CA ARG A 204 -26.13 -8.75 5.91
C ARG A 204 -24.69 -9.14 6.26
N VAL A 205 -24.16 -8.59 7.35
CA VAL A 205 -22.80 -8.87 7.86
C VAL A 205 -22.85 -9.29 9.33
N TRP A 206 -21.81 -9.97 9.82
CA TRP A 206 -21.70 -10.33 11.23
C TRP A 206 -21.32 -9.10 12.06
N ALA A 207 -22.21 -8.66 12.95
CA ALA A 207 -21.95 -7.58 13.91
C ALA A 207 -21.01 -8.05 15.03
N ASP A 208 -21.20 -9.30 15.50
CA ASP A 208 -20.32 -9.96 16.46
C ASP A 208 -19.98 -11.37 15.96
N GLU A 209 -18.96 -11.42 15.10
CA GLU A 209 -18.45 -12.67 14.54
C GLU A 209 -17.99 -13.63 15.64
N ALA A 210 -17.34 -13.12 16.68
CA ALA A 210 -16.82 -13.94 17.77
C ALA A 210 -17.96 -14.59 18.57
N ALA A 211 -19.05 -13.86 18.86
CA ALA A 211 -20.24 -14.42 19.51
C ALA A 211 -20.94 -15.46 18.63
N PHE A 212 -21.04 -15.21 17.32
CA PHE A 212 -21.59 -16.19 16.39
C PHE A 212 -20.76 -17.47 16.37
N VAL A 213 -19.43 -17.36 16.29
CA VAL A 213 -18.51 -18.52 16.33
C VAL A 213 -18.63 -19.26 17.67
N ARG A 214 -18.72 -18.56 18.81
CA ARG A 214 -18.95 -19.19 20.12
C ARG A 214 -20.27 -19.96 20.15
N TRP A 215 -21.34 -19.37 19.62
CA TRP A 215 -22.64 -20.04 19.51
C TRP A 215 -22.55 -21.29 18.62
N ALA A 216 -21.92 -21.19 17.46
CA ALA A 216 -21.80 -22.29 16.51
C ALA A 216 -20.99 -23.46 17.09
N LYS A 217 -19.93 -23.18 17.85
CA LYS A 217 -19.17 -24.19 18.61
C LYS A 217 -20.03 -24.86 19.68
N LYS A 218 -20.70 -24.06 20.52
CA LYS A 218 -21.56 -24.56 21.62
C LYS A 218 -22.69 -25.46 21.14
N ASN A 219 -23.23 -25.19 19.95
CA ASN A 219 -24.37 -25.93 19.39
C ASN A 219 -23.97 -27.00 18.36
N GLY A 220 -22.66 -27.27 18.19
CA GLY A 220 -22.18 -28.28 17.23
C GLY A 220 -22.57 -27.98 15.77
N ARG A 221 -22.58 -26.70 15.39
CA ARG A 221 -22.95 -26.22 14.04
C ARG A 221 -21.77 -25.75 13.20
N MET A 222 -20.55 -25.83 13.71
CA MET A 222 -19.34 -25.34 13.02
C MET A 222 -19.17 -25.89 11.60
N ASN A 223 -19.43 -27.19 11.40
CA ASN A 223 -19.35 -27.84 10.10
C ASN A 223 -20.38 -27.33 9.06
N LYS A 224 -21.48 -26.70 9.51
CA LYS A 224 -22.51 -26.13 8.63
C LYS A 224 -22.27 -24.66 8.31
N VAL A 225 -21.51 -23.96 9.14
CA VAL A 225 -21.33 -22.50 9.03
C VAL A 225 -19.90 -22.09 8.68
N HIS A 226 -19.00 -23.06 8.55
CA HIS A 226 -17.59 -22.85 8.23
C HIS A 226 -17.15 -23.83 7.15
N SER A 227 -16.48 -23.31 6.13
CA SER A 227 -15.81 -24.11 5.08
C SER A 227 -14.29 -23.90 5.19
N HIS A 228 -13.67 -23.30 4.18
CA HIS A 228 -12.31 -22.72 4.29
C HIS A 228 -12.29 -21.41 5.08
N LYS A 229 -13.44 -20.73 5.14
CA LYS A 229 -13.68 -19.53 5.95
C LYS A 229 -15.10 -19.57 6.51
N LEU A 230 -15.37 -18.69 7.47
CA LEU A 230 -16.71 -18.48 7.99
C LEU A 230 -17.66 -18.05 6.87
N LEU A 231 -18.84 -18.67 6.82
CA LEU A 231 -19.88 -18.33 5.85
C LEU A 231 -20.51 -16.97 6.19
N SER A 232 -20.93 -16.23 5.16
CA SER A 232 -21.70 -14.98 5.34
C SER A 232 -23.08 -15.24 5.96
N PRO A 233 -23.73 -14.25 6.59
CA PRO A 233 -25.07 -14.43 7.14
C PRO A 233 -26.09 -15.00 6.15
N ALA A 234 -26.03 -14.58 4.88
CA ALA A 234 -26.92 -15.11 3.84
C ALA A 234 -26.66 -16.58 3.49
N GLN A 235 -25.40 -17.03 3.55
CA GLN A 235 -25.05 -18.43 3.36
C GLN A 235 -25.43 -19.28 4.58
N VAL A 236 -25.28 -18.73 5.79
CA VAL A 236 -25.68 -19.40 7.05
C VAL A 236 -27.19 -19.53 7.15
N ASP A 237 -27.95 -18.51 6.72
CA ASP A 237 -29.41 -18.56 6.58
C ASP A 237 -29.84 -19.77 5.74
N LYS A 238 -29.22 -19.93 4.56
CA LYS A 238 -29.45 -21.10 3.69
C LYS A 238 -29.03 -22.43 4.33
N ALA A 239 -27.96 -22.44 5.13
CA ALA A 239 -27.41 -23.66 5.73
C ALA A 239 -28.15 -24.11 7.00
N LEU A 240 -28.69 -23.17 7.79
CA LEU A 240 -29.36 -23.43 9.07
C LEU A 240 -30.89 -23.41 8.97
N GLY A 241 -31.46 -22.79 7.94
CA GLY A 241 -32.92 -22.67 7.79
C GLY A 241 -33.54 -21.98 9.00
N GLU A 242 -34.55 -22.60 9.62
CA GLU A 242 -35.27 -22.05 10.78
C GLU A 242 -34.35 -21.73 11.98
N GLU A 243 -33.25 -22.47 12.16
CA GLU A 243 -32.30 -22.21 13.25
C GLU A 243 -31.57 -20.87 13.08
N TYR A 244 -31.60 -20.26 11.88
CA TYR A 244 -31.00 -18.96 11.63
C TYR A 244 -31.55 -17.86 12.55
N GLN A 245 -32.82 -17.97 12.97
CA GLN A 245 -33.43 -17.00 13.89
C GLN A 245 -32.71 -16.92 15.25
N LYS A 246 -31.99 -17.97 15.65
CA LYS A 246 -31.21 -18.01 16.90
C LYS A 246 -29.91 -17.19 16.82
N VAL A 247 -29.47 -16.88 15.59
CA VAL A 247 -28.22 -16.17 15.29
C VAL A 247 -28.43 -14.84 14.57
N SER A 248 -29.65 -14.51 14.17
CA SER A 248 -30.00 -13.21 13.54
C SER A 248 -29.62 -12.01 14.42
N ARG A 249 -29.62 -12.17 15.75
CA ARG A 249 -29.12 -11.17 16.71
C ARG A 249 -27.63 -10.82 16.57
N PHE A 250 -26.83 -11.65 15.89
CA PHE A 250 -25.42 -11.39 15.62
C PHE A 250 -25.20 -10.76 14.24
N VAL A 251 -26.28 -10.43 13.53
CA VAL A 251 -26.27 -9.94 12.15
C VAL A 251 -26.76 -8.51 12.15
N GLU A 252 -26.08 -7.66 11.40
CA GLU A 252 -26.55 -6.32 11.06
C GLU A 252 -26.64 -6.17 9.54
N THR A 253 -27.46 -5.23 9.09
CA THR A 253 -27.51 -4.84 7.68
C THR A 253 -26.61 -3.63 7.49
N ARG A 254 -25.57 -3.78 6.66
CA ARG A 254 -24.74 -2.67 6.21
C ARG A 254 -25.07 -2.32 4.77
N GLU A 255 -25.14 -1.03 4.50
CA GLU A 255 -25.19 -0.50 3.15
C GLU A 255 -23.76 -0.26 2.68
N ALA A 256 -23.41 -0.81 1.52
CA ALA A 256 -22.13 -0.48 0.90
C ALA A 256 -22.08 1.01 0.52
N LYS A 257 -20.88 1.53 0.26
CA LYS A 257 -20.76 2.84 -0.38
C LYS A 257 -21.54 2.86 -1.70
N PRO A 258 -22.04 4.04 -2.14
CA PRO A 258 -22.57 4.22 -3.47
C PRO A 258 -21.63 3.66 -4.54
N SER A 259 -22.19 3.27 -5.68
CA SER A 259 -21.41 2.71 -6.79
C SER A 259 -21.51 3.60 -8.02
N LEU A 260 -20.35 3.92 -8.59
CA LEU A 260 -20.24 4.65 -9.85
C LEU A 260 -20.69 3.77 -11.01
N LYS A 261 -21.65 4.25 -11.80
CA LYS A 261 -22.21 3.52 -12.95
C LYS A 261 -22.50 4.46 -14.12
N PRO A 262 -22.54 3.93 -15.35
CA PRO A 262 -23.11 4.65 -16.49
C PRO A 262 -24.56 5.05 -16.20
N GLU A 263 -25.00 6.18 -16.78
CA GLU A 263 -26.36 6.71 -16.60
C GLU A 263 -27.43 5.70 -17.03
N SER A 264 -27.15 4.92 -18.08
CA SER A 264 -28.03 3.88 -18.60
C SER A 264 -28.18 2.66 -17.67
N ALA A 265 -27.35 2.54 -16.62
CA ALA A 265 -27.43 1.41 -15.70
C ALA A 265 -28.62 1.54 -14.73
N PRO A 266 -29.23 0.40 -14.31
CA PRO A 266 -30.32 0.41 -13.33
C PRO A 266 -29.92 1.02 -11.98
N GLY A 267 -30.87 1.72 -11.38
CA GLY A 267 -30.75 2.35 -10.06
C GLY A 267 -30.93 3.87 -10.13
N GLU A 268 -31.61 4.41 -9.12
CA GLU A 268 -31.79 5.86 -8.98
C GLU A 268 -30.46 6.52 -8.60
N PRO A 269 -30.17 7.71 -9.14
CA PRO A 269 -29.06 8.53 -8.69
C PRO A 269 -29.17 8.83 -7.19
N VAL A 270 -28.06 8.73 -6.48
CA VAL A 270 -27.96 9.19 -5.08
C VAL A 270 -26.97 10.35 -5.01
N GLU A 271 -27.39 11.42 -4.37
CA GLU A 271 -26.52 12.55 -4.04
C GLU A 271 -26.02 12.43 -2.61
N ASN A 272 -24.79 12.88 -2.35
CA ASN A 272 -24.27 13.00 -1.00
C ASN A 272 -24.97 14.18 -0.31
N PRO A 273 -25.76 13.95 0.78
CA PRO A 273 -26.51 15.02 1.43
C PRO A 273 -25.60 16.14 1.96
N MET A 274 -24.40 15.81 2.41
CA MET A 274 -23.44 16.79 2.91
C MET A 274 -22.89 17.67 1.80
N ALA A 275 -22.64 17.10 0.62
CA ALA A 275 -22.24 17.85 -0.56
C ALA A 275 -23.39 18.77 -1.05
N ALA A 276 -24.62 18.28 -1.03
CA ALA A 276 -25.79 19.07 -1.37
C ALA A 276 -25.97 20.27 -0.41
N LEU A 277 -25.77 20.08 0.89
CA LEU A 277 -25.75 21.18 1.88
C LEU A 277 -24.62 22.17 1.63
N ALA A 278 -23.40 21.69 1.35
CA ALA A 278 -22.25 22.56 1.08
C ALA A 278 -22.47 23.41 -0.18
N ALA A 279 -23.00 22.83 -1.25
CA ALA A 279 -23.36 23.55 -2.47
C ALA A 279 -24.48 24.58 -2.23
N LEU A 280 -25.43 24.28 -1.34
CA LEU A 280 -26.45 25.24 -0.92
C LEU A 280 -25.84 26.40 -0.11
N GLY A 281 -24.92 26.11 0.82
CA GLY A 281 -24.20 27.13 1.58
C GLY A 281 -23.44 28.10 0.68
N GLN A 282 -22.67 27.58 -0.27
CA GLN A 282 -21.98 28.41 -1.27
C GLN A 282 -22.92 29.28 -2.11
N ARG A 283 -24.09 28.75 -2.52
CA ARG A 283 -25.10 29.53 -3.25
C ARG A 283 -25.76 30.63 -2.41
N LEU A 284 -25.85 30.41 -1.10
CA LEU A 284 -26.40 31.36 -0.15
C LEU A 284 -25.33 32.33 0.42
N GLY A 285 -24.06 32.19 0.03
CA GLY A 285 -22.96 33.02 0.52
C GLY A 285 -22.56 32.76 1.97
N LEU A 286 -22.81 31.55 2.48
CA LEU A 286 -22.47 31.09 3.83
C LEU A 286 -21.17 30.28 3.85
#